data_AF-A0A8E4F8Z3-F1
#
_entry.id   AF-A0A8E4F8Z3-F1
#
_cell.length_a   1.000
_cell.length_b   1.000
_cell.length_c   1.000
_cell.angle_alpha   90.00
_cell.angle_beta   90.00
_cell.angle_gamma   90.00
#
_symmetry.space_group_name_H-M   'P 1'
#
loop_
_entity.id
_entity.type
_entity.pdbx_description
1 polymer ?
#
loop_
_entity_poly.entity_id
_entity_poly.type
_entity_poly.pdbx_seq_one_letter_code
_entity_poly.pdbx_strand_id
1 'polypeptide(L)'
;MMGQKILNLDGVSTKKIDTRKKYYIVKKSDGSFSSNIKLLMGKIDNACVFYAERLIETLFENEFDVYIKLQKEYFEKLSGNKLFIYAGLSGESLLSRDAFKKYVEETVVKSEMKTYIYKYFYSFEILYLTKNIQNLCRQIQDTLYFFYDQFNSENIFEGRKTKEGLTTIYSREGIVINSILESIIIKTSSLLDYLSKLTFEAENLPLKFDEYPKRKSADYSHGDSLLSQTKVDKKLQWSVQERAGTVFEDKQSDVLLIKKLRNHIVHNGFLDMEASIYENKEKGELKERFILMPDYTEGQLDKYKGRTLFYSQDVKINLILPELLESITQLGFRTIQMLVNKEVIKNKKLIGFKPTEINIEIPDLRPYQLRKNPL
;
A
#
# COMPACT_ATOMS: atom_id res chain seq x y z
N MET A 1 19.88 16.87 -24.36
CA MET A 1 18.57 16.87 -23.67
C MET A 1 17.86 15.57 -24.02
N MET A 2 17.62 14.69 -23.04
CA MET A 2 16.77 13.53 -23.29
C MET A 2 15.34 14.02 -23.55
N GLY A 3 14.81 13.73 -24.74
CA GLY A 3 13.42 14.01 -25.07
C GLY A 3 12.46 13.14 -24.24
N GLN A 4 11.21 13.56 -24.16
CA GLN A 4 10.14 12.77 -23.55
C GLN A 4 10.11 11.34 -24.14
N LYS A 5 9.97 10.35 -23.27
CA LYS A 5 9.98 8.92 -23.63
C LYS A 5 8.69 8.25 -23.18
N ILE A 6 8.03 7.52 -24.09
CA ILE A 6 6.86 6.70 -23.75
C ILE A 6 7.35 5.29 -23.40
N LEU A 7 7.05 4.88 -22.17
CA LEU A 7 7.35 3.56 -21.63
C LEU A 7 6.11 2.70 -21.81
N ASN A 8 6.17 1.76 -22.75
CA ASN A 8 5.05 0.89 -23.07
C ASN A 8 5.10 -0.40 -22.23
N LEU A 9 3.95 -1.04 -22.05
CA LEU A 9 3.86 -2.24 -21.22
C LEU A 9 4.60 -3.44 -21.82
N ASP A 10 4.74 -3.48 -23.14
CA ASP A 10 5.47 -4.50 -23.92
C ASP A 10 6.98 -4.26 -23.95
N GLY A 11 7.50 -3.31 -23.15
CA GLY A 11 8.93 -3.03 -23.05
C GLY A 11 9.55 -2.37 -24.29
N VAL A 12 8.73 -1.94 -25.27
CA VAL A 12 9.19 -1.25 -26.47
C VAL A 12 8.90 0.24 -26.37
N SER A 13 9.94 1.05 -26.18
CA SER A 13 9.76 2.50 -26.07
C SER A 13 9.38 3.17 -27.38
N THR A 14 8.57 4.23 -27.27
CA THR A 14 8.16 5.03 -28.44
C THR A 14 8.26 6.52 -28.15
N LYS A 15 8.21 7.34 -29.21
CA LYS A 15 8.24 8.81 -29.13
C LYS A 15 6.86 9.45 -28.99
N LYS A 16 5.79 8.70 -29.27
CA LYS A 16 4.41 9.20 -29.29
C LYS A 16 3.49 8.21 -28.59
N ILE A 17 2.50 8.72 -27.88
CA ILE A 17 1.48 7.90 -27.23
C ILE A 17 0.65 7.19 -28.30
N ASP A 18 0.49 5.88 -28.18
CA ASP A 18 -0.48 5.11 -28.95
C ASP A 18 -1.81 5.10 -28.19
N THR A 19 -2.79 5.87 -28.68
CA THR A 19 -4.11 6.00 -28.04
C THR A 19 -4.94 4.71 -28.08
N ARG A 20 -4.51 3.69 -28.84
CA ARG A 20 -5.13 2.36 -28.84
C ARG A 20 -4.72 1.51 -27.63
N LYS A 21 -3.59 1.82 -26.98
CA LYS A 21 -3.14 1.12 -25.78
C LYS A 21 -3.89 1.63 -24.55
N LYS A 22 -4.42 0.71 -23.74
CA LYS A 22 -5.16 1.03 -22.50
C LYS A 22 -4.32 1.84 -21.51
N TYR A 23 -3.04 1.52 -21.39
CA TYR A 23 -2.13 2.18 -20.45
C TYR A 23 -0.87 2.69 -21.14
N TYR A 24 -0.37 3.82 -20.66
CA TYR A 24 0.92 4.39 -21.03
C TYR A 24 1.55 5.10 -19.84
N ILE A 25 2.89 5.06 -19.80
CA ILE A 25 3.69 5.84 -18.86
C ILE A 25 4.61 6.74 -19.69
N VAL A 26 4.72 7.99 -19.27
CA VAL A 26 5.54 9.01 -19.88
C VAL A 26 6.64 9.38 -18.91
N LYS A 27 7.89 9.22 -19.32
CA LYS A 27 9.05 9.82 -18.65
C LYS A 27 9.34 11.17 -19.29
N LYS A 28 9.24 12.23 -18.50
CA LYS A 28 9.50 13.61 -18.93
C LYS A 28 11.00 13.90 -18.90
N SER A 29 11.40 15.00 -19.53
CA SER A 29 12.80 15.41 -19.64
C SER A 29 13.46 15.78 -18.30
N ASP A 30 12.66 16.14 -17.29
CA ASP A 30 13.11 16.42 -15.92
C ASP A 30 13.26 15.15 -15.07
N GLY A 31 13.01 13.97 -15.64
CA GLY A 31 13.04 12.68 -14.96
C GLY A 31 11.74 12.31 -14.24
N SER A 32 10.75 13.20 -14.20
CA SER A 32 9.44 12.90 -13.61
C SER A 32 8.60 11.99 -14.50
N PHE A 33 7.61 11.32 -13.89
CA PHE A 33 6.70 10.43 -14.58
C PHE A 33 5.28 11.01 -14.64
N SER A 34 4.53 10.65 -15.67
CA SER A 34 3.07 10.79 -15.71
C SER A 34 2.48 9.59 -16.41
N SER A 35 1.29 9.15 -15.99
CA SER A 35 0.62 7.99 -16.58
C SER A 35 -0.89 8.21 -16.65
N ASN A 36 -1.59 7.40 -17.43
CA ASN A 36 -3.05 7.28 -17.35
C ASN A 36 -3.52 6.12 -16.45
N ILE A 37 -2.59 5.48 -15.73
CA ILE A 37 -2.89 4.41 -14.78
C ILE A 37 -3.51 5.08 -13.54
N LYS A 38 -4.75 4.70 -13.21
CA LYS A 38 -5.59 5.24 -12.15
C LYS A 38 -5.25 4.63 -10.78
N LEU A 39 -3.99 4.76 -10.38
CA LEU A 39 -3.57 4.45 -9.03
C LEU A 39 -4.17 5.52 -8.10
N LEU A 40 -5.18 5.18 -7.29
CA LEU A 40 -5.92 6.15 -6.46
C LEU A 40 -5.10 6.68 -5.26
N MET A 41 -3.78 6.75 -5.36
CA MET A 41 -2.86 7.04 -4.25
C MET A 41 -3.13 8.40 -3.60
N GLY A 42 -3.33 9.45 -4.40
CA GLY A 42 -3.68 10.78 -3.86
C GLY A 42 -5.04 10.78 -3.14
N LYS A 43 -6.00 9.95 -3.58
CA LYS A 43 -7.29 9.81 -2.89
C LYS A 43 -7.15 9.02 -1.60
N ILE A 44 -6.35 7.95 -1.61
CA ILE A 44 -6.02 7.17 -0.42
C ILE A 44 -5.31 8.04 0.61
N ASP A 45 -4.35 8.86 0.18
CA ASP A 45 -3.62 9.80 1.02
C ASP A 45 -4.57 10.75 1.76
N ASN A 46 -5.45 11.42 1.02
CA ASN A 46 -6.45 12.32 1.59
C ASN A 46 -7.43 11.57 2.51
N ALA A 47 -7.89 10.38 2.10
CA ALA A 47 -8.78 9.55 2.90
C ALA A 47 -8.15 9.12 4.22
N CYS A 48 -6.87 8.76 4.22
CA CYS A 48 -6.12 8.41 5.43
C CYS A 48 -6.00 9.58 6.41
N VAL A 49 -5.71 10.80 5.92
CA VAL A 49 -5.65 11.99 6.78
C VAL A 49 -7.03 12.31 7.33
N PHE A 50 -8.04 12.35 6.47
CA PHE A 50 -9.41 12.64 6.87
C PHE A 50 -9.94 11.62 7.89
N TYR A 51 -9.69 10.33 7.66
CA TYR A 51 -10.02 9.27 8.61
C TYR A 51 -9.33 9.48 9.96
N ALA A 52 -8.02 9.76 9.95
CA ALA A 52 -7.26 9.94 11.18
C ALA A 52 -7.77 11.11 12.02
N GLU A 53 -8.12 12.24 11.40
CA GLU A 53 -8.74 13.37 12.10
C GLU A 53 -10.04 12.97 12.79
N ARG A 54 -10.94 12.30 12.06
CA ARG A 54 -12.23 11.86 12.62
C ARG A 54 -12.04 10.85 13.75
N LEU A 55 -11.07 9.95 13.63
CA LEU A 55 -10.76 8.99 14.68
C LEU A 55 -10.19 9.66 15.94
N ILE A 56 -9.38 10.71 15.79
CA ILE A 56 -8.88 11.50 16.92
C ILE A 56 -10.04 12.20 17.63
N GLU A 57 -11.00 12.76 16.88
CA GLU A 57 -12.24 13.30 17.44
C GLU A 57 -13.02 12.24 18.22
N THR A 58 -13.14 11.01 17.69
CA THR A 58 -13.76 9.87 18.39
C THR A 58 -13.02 9.52 19.68
N LEU A 59 -11.69 9.43 19.61
CA LEU A 59 -10.87 9.12 20.78
C LEU A 59 -11.10 10.19 21.86
N PHE A 60 -10.98 11.46 21.52
CA PHE A 60 -11.11 12.60 22.44
C PHE A 60 -12.53 13.20 22.48
N GLU A 61 -13.58 12.38 22.33
CA GLU A 61 -14.96 12.87 22.35
C GLU A 61 -15.24 13.65 23.65
N ASN A 62 -15.75 14.88 23.52
CA ASN A 62 -15.99 15.84 24.61
C ASN A 62 -14.72 16.32 25.38
N GLU A 63 -13.52 15.96 24.90
CA GLU A 63 -12.23 16.26 25.54
C GLU A 63 -11.21 16.84 24.54
N PHE A 64 -11.67 17.40 23.41
CA PHE A 64 -10.80 17.83 22.32
C PHE A 64 -9.85 18.98 22.71
N ASP A 65 -10.25 19.85 23.64
CA ASP A 65 -9.36 20.89 24.19
C ASP A 65 -8.12 20.30 24.87
N VAL A 66 -8.24 19.11 25.47
CA VAL A 66 -7.11 18.38 26.06
C VAL A 66 -6.16 17.90 24.98
N TYR A 67 -6.69 17.39 23.86
CA TYR A 67 -5.87 17.02 22.70
C TYR A 67 -5.08 18.23 22.18
N ILE A 68 -5.72 19.40 22.01
CA ILE A 68 -5.05 20.62 21.56
C ILE A 68 -3.95 21.07 22.54
N LYS A 69 -4.18 20.93 23.85
CA LYS A 69 -3.15 21.22 24.87
C LYS A 69 -1.95 20.28 24.74
N LEU A 70 -2.18 18.97 24.59
CA LEU A 70 -1.11 17.98 24.43
C LEU A 70 -0.37 18.12 23.09
N GLN A 71 -1.08 18.48 22.02
CA GLN A 71 -0.49 18.81 20.73
C GLN A 71 0.51 19.97 20.87
N LYS A 72 0.13 21.04 21.57
CA LYS A 72 1.04 22.16 21.87
C LYS A 72 2.24 21.72 22.70
N GLU A 73 2.02 20.88 23.71
CA GLU A 73 3.05 20.46 24.67
C GLU A 73 4.09 19.49 24.09
N TYR A 74 3.62 18.51 23.30
CA TYR A 74 4.42 17.40 22.83
C TYR A 74 4.83 17.48 21.36
N PHE A 75 4.08 18.21 20.53
CA PHE A 75 4.35 18.27 19.10
C PHE A 75 4.88 19.64 18.64
N GLU A 76 4.22 20.74 19.03
CA GLU A 76 4.55 22.08 18.52
C GLU A 76 5.73 22.73 19.25
N LYS A 77 5.85 22.53 20.56
CA LYS A 77 7.06 22.92 21.28
C LYS A 77 8.20 22.06 20.77
N LEU A 78 9.11 22.67 20.01
CA LEU A 78 10.37 22.08 19.50
C LEU A 78 11.36 21.67 20.62
N SER A 79 10.88 21.50 21.85
CA SER A 79 11.64 20.93 22.97
C SER A 79 11.78 19.41 22.79
N GLY A 80 12.57 18.77 23.67
CA GLY A 80 12.78 17.31 23.67
C GLY A 80 11.50 16.46 23.78
N ASN A 81 10.33 17.07 24.04
CA ASN A 81 9.05 16.39 24.14
C ASN A 81 8.62 15.69 22.85
N LYS A 82 8.97 16.25 21.67
CA LYS A 82 8.69 15.65 20.36
C LYS A 82 9.37 14.29 20.17
N LEU A 83 10.47 14.03 20.90
CA LEU A 83 11.15 12.74 20.83
C LEU A 83 10.29 11.62 21.41
N PHE A 84 9.42 11.89 22.40
CA PHE A 84 8.63 10.83 23.03
C PHE A 84 7.47 10.35 22.16
N ILE A 85 6.82 11.24 21.40
CA ILE A 85 5.72 10.85 20.49
C ILE A 85 6.18 9.99 19.31
N TYR A 86 7.44 10.14 18.88
CA TYR A 86 8.01 9.37 17.76
C TYR A 86 8.86 8.18 18.22
N ALA A 87 9.07 8.00 19.52
CA ALA A 87 9.90 6.93 20.07
C ALA A 87 9.36 5.56 19.62
N GLY A 88 10.20 4.76 18.96
CA GLY A 88 9.81 3.45 18.43
C GLY A 88 8.91 3.49 17.18
N LEU A 89 8.50 4.66 16.70
CA LEU A 89 7.67 4.84 15.50
C LEU A 89 8.45 5.39 14.30
N SER A 90 9.45 6.25 14.55
CA SER A 90 10.22 6.92 13.50
C SER A 90 11.65 7.22 13.96
N GLY A 91 12.57 7.32 12.99
CA GLY A 91 13.94 7.81 13.21
C GLY A 91 14.03 9.28 13.63
N GLU A 92 12.91 10.00 13.64
CA GLU A 92 12.77 11.34 14.24
C GLU A 92 12.98 11.33 15.76
N SER A 93 12.94 10.16 16.41
CA SER A 93 13.29 10.00 17.82
C SER A 93 14.55 9.15 17.98
N LEU A 94 15.52 9.68 18.72
CA LEU A 94 16.74 8.98 19.10
C LEU A 94 16.63 8.25 20.46
N LEU A 95 15.44 8.23 21.07
CA LEU A 95 15.24 7.58 22.36
C LEU A 95 15.36 6.06 22.23
N SER A 96 16.14 5.46 23.12
CA SER A 96 16.14 4.01 23.27
C SER A 96 14.83 3.51 23.89
N ARG A 97 14.54 2.22 23.72
CA ARG A 97 13.41 1.55 24.39
C ARG A 97 13.41 1.82 25.90
N ASP A 98 14.57 1.72 26.54
CA ASP A 98 14.69 1.84 28.00
C ASP A 98 14.53 3.30 28.44
N ALA A 99 15.01 4.27 27.65
CA ALA A 99 14.79 5.69 27.91
C ALA A 99 13.31 6.07 27.79
N PHE A 100 12.62 5.57 26.75
CA PHE A 100 11.18 5.78 26.59
C PHE A 100 10.40 5.12 27.73
N LYS A 101 10.72 3.87 28.07
CA LYS A 101 10.11 3.14 29.19
C LYS A 101 10.26 3.93 30.50
N LYS A 102 11.48 4.39 30.81
CA LYS A 102 11.77 5.19 32.00
C LYS A 102 10.92 6.48 32.02
N TYR A 103 10.80 7.19 30.90
CA TYR A 103 9.96 8.37 30.81
C TYR A 103 8.48 8.06 31.12
N VAL A 104 7.95 6.99 30.52
CA VAL A 104 6.58 6.54 30.77
C VAL A 104 6.36 6.20 32.25
N GLU A 105 7.25 5.41 32.85
CA GLU A 105 7.11 4.89 34.22
C GLU A 105 7.43 5.91 35.32
N GLU A 106 8.36 6.84 35.08
CA GLU A 106 8.80 7.79 36.11
C GLU A 106 8.19 9.19 35.96
N THR A 107 7.82 9.58 34.73
CA THR A 107 7.29 10.92 34.43
C THR A 107 5.79 10.87 34.15
N VAL A 108 5.36 10.08 33.15
CA VAL A 108 3.95 10.07 32.73
C VAL A 108 3.05 9.48 33.82
N VAL A 109 3.47 8.40 34.49
CA VAL A 109 2.71 7.77 35.59
C VAL A 109 2.40 8.74 36.72
N LYS A 110 3.29 9.70 37.00
CA LYS A 110 3.14 10.69 38.08
C LYS A 110 2.37 11.93 37.65
N SER A 111 2.06 12.07 36.35
CA SER A 111 1.33 13.21 35.82
C SER A 111 -0.16 13.11 36.14
N GLU A 112 -0.78 14.21 36.56
CA GLU A 112 -2.24 14.32 36.67
C GLU A 112 -2.93 14.12 35.31
N MET A 113 -2.21 14.29 34.21
CA MET A 113 -2.68 14.08 32.83
C MET A 113 -2.37 12.68 32.29
N LYS A 114 -1.98 11.71 33.13
CA LYS A 114 -1.49 10.37 32.72
C LYS A 114 -2.35 9.72 31.62
N THR A 115 -3.65 9.59 31.86
CA THR A 115 -4.59 8.91 30.96
C THR A 115 -4.68 9.62 29.61
N TYR A 116 -4.69 10.95 29.61
CA TYR A 116 -4.70 11.78 28.41
C TYR A 116 -3.41 11.69 27.62
N ILE A 117 -2.25 11.63 28.29
CA ILE A 117 -0.95 11.45 27.64
C ILE A 117 -0.88 10.07 26.97
N TYR A 118 -1.30 8.99 27.64
CA TYR A 118 -1.36 7.65 27.02
C TYR A 118 -2.29 7.61 25.82
N LYS A 119 -3.48 8.22 25.94
CA LYS A 119 -4.45 8.36 24.85
C LYS A 119 -3.87 9.14 23.67
N TYR A 120 -3.12 10.21 23.94
CA TYR A 120 -2.46 11.01 22.92
C TYR A 120 -1.31 10.26 22.24
N PHE A 121 -0.44 9.56 22.98
CA PHE A 121 0.62 8.72 22.39
C PHE A 121 0.03 7.58 21.54
N TYR A 122 -1.04 6.95 22.03
CA TYR A 122 -1.76 5.92 21.27
C TYR A 122 -2.39 6.46 19.99
N SER A 123 -2.81 7.73 19.93
CA SER A 123 -3.26 8.33 18.66
C SER A 123 -2.16 8.32 17.59
N PHE A 124 -0.88 8.49 17.98
CA PHE A 124 0.26 8.40 17.07
C PHE A 124 0.55 6.98 16.59
N GLU A 125 0.25 5.97 17.41
CA GLU A 125 0.30 4.55 17.00
C GLU A 125 -0.70 4.24 15.87
N ILE A 126 -1.87 4.90 15.86
CA ILE A 126 -2.84 4.76 14.77
C ILE A 126 -2.45 5.63 13.55
N LEU A 127 -1.96 6.85 13.77
CA LEU A 127 -1.39 7.68 12.71
C LEU A 127 -0.24 6.97 12.00
N TYR A 128 0.54 6.15 12.73
CA TYR A 128 1.56 5.31 12.15
C TYR A 128 0.98 4.26 11.17
N LEU A 129 -0.18 3.66 11.46
CA LEU A 129 -0.85 2.75 10.53
C LEU A 129 -1.29 3.46 9.25
N THR A 130 -1.93 4.63 9.36
CA THR A 130 -2.36 5.42 8.20
C THR A 130 -1.15 5.88 7.39
N LYS A 131 -0.08 6.34 8.04
CA LYS A 131 1.16 6.75 7.38
C LYS A 131 1.83 5.60 6.61
N ASN A 132 1.80 4.38 7.14
CA ASN A 132 2.32 3.22 6.42
C ASN A 132 1.52 2.89 5.17
N ILE A 133 0.18 2.98 5.23
CA ILE A 133 -0.68 2.82 4.04
C ILE A 133 -0.29 3.85 2.97
N GLN A 134 -0.17 5.12 3.35
CA GLN A 134 0.22 6.21 2.45
C GLN A 134 1.61 5.98 1.84
N ASN A 135 2.59 5.60 2.66
CA ASN A 135 3.95 5.34 2.20
C ASN A 135 4.01 4.14 1.24
N LEU A 136 3.29 3.06 1.54
CA LEU A 136 3.18 1.90 0.65
C LEU A 136 2.54 2.27 -0.69
N CYS A 137 1.49 3.08 -0.68
CA CYS A 137 0.85 3.59 -1.89
C CYS A 137 1.83 4.35 -2.79
N ARG A 138 2.58 5.31 -2.23
CA ARG A 138 3.62 6.05 -2.98
C ARG A 138 4.72 5.12 -3.49
N GLN A 139 5.23 4.24 -2.64
CA GLN A 139 6.26 3.28 -3.03
C GLN A 139 5.80 2.35 -4.14
N ILE A 140 4.56 1.85 -4.12
CA ILE A 140 4.01 1.00 -5.20
C ILE A 140 4.02 1.77 -6.52
N GLN A 141 3.52 3.01 -6.52
CA GLN A 141 3.48 3.86 -7.72
C GLN A 141 4.88 4.16 -8.27
N ASP A 142 5.80 4.61 -7.42
CA ASP A 142 7.16 4.98 -7.86
C ASP A 142 7.93 3.74 -8.33
N THR A 143 7.77 2.61 -7.64
CA THR A 143 8.39 1.34 -8.02
C THR A 143 7.82 0.84 -9.37
N LEU A 144 6.53 1.04 -9.64
CA LEU A 144 5.91 0.73 -10.93
C LEU A 144 6.53 1.55 -12.07
N TYR A 145 6.68 2.86 -11.89
CA TYR A 145 7.30 3.71 -12.89
C TYR A 145 8.77 3.35 -13.11
N PHE A 146 9.50 3.09 -12.04
CA PHE A 146 10.88 2.63 -12.12
C PHE A 146 11.01 1.29 -12.83
N PHE A 147 10.10 0.34 -12.55
CA PHE A 147 10.03 -0.94 -13.26
C PHE A 147 9.92 -0.72 -14.77
N TYR A 148 8.92 0.04 -15.24
CA TYR A 148 8.76 0.25 -16.68
C TYR A 148 9.89 1.06 -17.30
N ASP A 149 10.53 1.97 -16.57
CA ASP A 149 11.69 2.72 -17.08
C ASP A 149 12.89 1.80 -17.34
N GLN A 150 13.20 0.91 -16.40
CA GLN A 150 14.23 -0.10 -16.59
C GLN A 150 13.82 -1.08 -17.69
N PHE A 151 12.59 -1.58 -17.64
CA PHE A 151 12.06 -2.57 -18.57
C PHE A 151 12.00 -2.10 -20.03
N ASN A 152 11.94 -0.78 -20.26
CA ASN A 152 11.88 -0.16 -21.59
C ASN A 152 13.23 0.39 -22.07
N SER A 153 14.33 0.09 -21.38
CA SER A 153 15.65 0.55 -21.82
C SER A 153 16.11 -0.19 -23.09
N GLU A 154 16.69 0.54 -24.04
CA GLU A 154 17.01 0.05 -25.38
C GLU A 154 18.14 -1.00 -25.38
N ASN A 155 19.04 -0.91 -24.39
CA ASN A 155 20.18 -1.80 -24.22
C ASN A 155 20.27 -2.31 -22.78
N ILE A 156 19.22 -2.97 -22.29
CA ILE A 156 19.24 -3.55 -20.94
C ILE A 156 20.28 -4.67 -20.75
N PHE A 157 21.06 -5.07 -21.76
CA PHE A 157 21.88 -6.30 -21.68
C PHE A 157 23.33 -6.13 -22.15
N GLU A 158 23.96 -4.97 -21.90
CA GLU A 158 25.40 -4.68 -22.08
C GLU A 158 26.08 -5.42 -23.26
N GLY A 159 25.58 -5.20 -24.49
CA GLY A 159 26.23 -5.71 -25.71
C GLY A 159 25.89 -7.15 -26.12
N ARG A 160 25.09 -7.89 -25.35
CA ARG A 160 24.54 -9.18 -25.82
C ARG A 160 23.44 -8.92 -26.85
N LYS A 161 23.74 -9.12 -28.14
CA LYS A 161 22.74 -9.04 -29.21
C LYS A 161 21.75 -10.20 -29.07
N THR A 162 20.48 -9.90 -28.77
CA THR A 162 19.40 -10.88 -28.89
C THR A 162 19.14 -11.21 -30.36
N LYS A 163 18.79 -12.47 -30.63
CA LYS A 163 18.64 -13.03 -31.98
C LYS A 163 17.28 -12.66 -32.57
N GLU A 164 17.12 -12.87 -33.88
CA GLU A 164 15.80 -12.86 -34.53
C GLU A 164 14.90 -13.94 -33.91
N GLY A 165 13.62 -13.63 -33.73
CA GLY A 165 12.64 -14.46 -33.05
C GLY A 165 12.68 -14.35 -31.52
N LEU A 166 12.09 -15.34 -30.86
CA LEU A 166 11.99 -15.42 -29.41
C LEU A 166 13.33 -15.80 -28.78
N THR A 167 13.83 -14.96 -27.88
CA THR A 167 15.06 -15.17 -27.10
C THR A 167 14.76 -15.07 -25.61
N THR A 168 15.15 -16.08 -24.84
CA THR A 168 15.18 -16.03 -23.37
C THR A 168 16.49 -15.42 -22.89
N ILE A 169 16.43 -14.55 -21.88
CA ILE A 169 17.55 -13.74 -21.44
C ILE A 169 17.79 -13.92 -19.94
N TYR A 170 19.03 -14.24 -19.62
CA TYR A 170 19.55 -14.38 -18.27
C TYR A 170 20.67 -13.36 -18.07
N SER A 171 20.41 -12.32 -17.30
CA SER A 171 21.37 -11.22 -17.09
C SER A 171 21.23 -10.57 -15.71
N ARG A 172 22.22 -9.78 -15.33
CA ARG A 172 22.19 -8.98 -14.10
C ARG A 172 21.04 -7.98 -14.11
N GLU A 173 20.77 -7.36 -15.24
CA GLU A 173 19.68 -6.41 -15.42
C GLU A 173 18.33 -7.10 -15.38
N GLY A 174 18.24 -8.33 -15.91
CA GLY A 174 17.07 -9.19 -15.75
C GLY A 174 16.74 -9.48 -14.28
N ILE A 175 17.76 -9.79 -13.48
CA ILE A 175 17.63 -9.95 -12.02
C ILE A 175 17.13 -8.65 -11.37
N VAL A 176 17.73 -7.50 -11.69
CA VAL A 176 17.31 -6.21 -11.12
C VAL A 176 15.86 -5.88 -11.48
N ILE A 177 15.47 -6.05 -12.75
CA ILE A 177 14.10 -5.81 -13.22
C ILE A 177 13.10 -6.70 -12.48
N ASN A 178 13.40 -8.00 -12.33
CA ASN A 178 12.56 -8.93 -11.59
C ASN A 178 12.48 -8.56 -10.10
N SER A 179 13.58 -8.17 -9.46
CA SER A 179 13.54 -7.72 -8.06
C SER A 179 12.67 -6.47 -7.86
N ILE A 180 12.61 -5.56 -8.85
CA ILE A 180 11.70 -4.40 -8.80
C ILE A 180 10.24 -4.88 -8.90
N LEU A 181 9.94 -5.80 -9.83
CA LEU A 181 8.60 -6.40 -9.98
C LEU A 181 8.16 -7.13 -8.69
N GLU A 182 9.02 -7.97 -8.13
CA GLU A 182 8.80 -8.67 -6.87
C GLU A 182 8.54 -7.68 -5.73
N SER A 183 9.29 -6.57 -5.68
CA SER A 183 9.07 -5.50 -4.71
C SER A 183 7.67 -4.88 -4.82
N ILE A 184 7.15 -4.68 -6.04
CA ILE A 184 5.79 -4.20 -6.26
C ILE A 184 4.78 -5.18 -5.67
N ILE A 185 4.93 -6.48 -5.94
CA ILE A 185 4.04 -7.54 -5.44
C ILE A 185 4.06 -7.59 -3.89
N ILE A 186 5.25 -7.59 -3.29
CA ILE A 186 5.43 -7.63 -1.83
C ILE A 186 4.84 -6.39 -1.15
N LYS A 187 5.10 -5.19 -1.69
CA LYS A 187 4.56 -3.94 -1.14
C LYS A 187 3.04 -3.89 -1.28
N THR A 188 2.50 -4.37 -2.40
CA THR A 188 1.05 -4.45 -2.62
C THR A 188 0.39 -5.41 -1.64
N SER A 189 1.00 -6.57 -1.36
CA SER A 189 0.53 -7.44 -0.27
C SER A 189 0.63 -6.80 1.10
N SER A 190 1.71 -6.05 1.38
CA SER A 190 1.86 -5.31 2.64
C SER A 190 0.78 -4.25 2.82
N LEU A 191 0.35 -3.59 1.73
CA LEU A 191 -0.78 -2.64 1.76
C LEU A 191 -2.06 -3.32 2.26
N LEU A 192 -2.35 -4.54 1.81
CA LEU A 192 -3.50 -5.33 2.30
C LEU A 192 -3.38 -5.62 3.80
N ASP A 193 -2.18 -5.97 4.27
CA ASP A 193 -1.94 -6.23 5.69
C ASP A 193 -2.17 -4.95 6.53
N TYR A 194 -1.65 -3.81 6.11
CA TYR A 194 -1.86 -2.54 6.84
C TYR A 194 -3.31 -2.04 6.81
N LEU A 195 -4.04 -2.24 5.70
CA LEU A 195 -5.48 -1.96 5.65
C LEU A 195 -6.25 -2.85 6.64
N SER A 196 -5.85 -4.13 6.76
CA SER A 196 -6.43 -5.06 7.73
C SER A 196 -6.13 -4.64 9.17
N LYS A 197 -4.88 -4.24 9.44
CA LYS A 197 -4.47 -3.72 10.75
C LYS A 197 -5.26 -2.49 11.15
N LEU A 198 -5.36 -1.49 10.26
CA LEU A 198 -6.12 -0.27 10.52
C LEU A 198 -7.58 -0.56 10.82
N THR A 199 -8.20 -1.41 10.00
CA THR A 199 -9.62 -1.76 10.16
C THR A 199 -9.86 -2.50 11.48
N PHE A 200 -9.03 -3.48 11.80
CA PHE A 200 -9.14 -4.23 13.05
C PHE A 200 -8.91 -3.34 14.28
N GLU A 201 -7.92 -2.44 14.22
CA GLU A 201 -7.65 -1.51 15.33
C GLU A 201 -8.82 -0.54 15.56
N ALA A 202 -9.45 -0.06 14.48
CA ALA A 202 -10.60 0.84 14.53
C ALA A 202 -11.82 0.23 15.27
N GLU A 203 -12.02 -1.08 15.14
CA GLU A 203 -13.08 -1.82 15.83
C GLU A 203 -12.75 -2.13 17.28
N ASN A 204 -11.47 -2.07 17.65
CA ASN A 204 -10.96 -2.63 18.90
C ASN A 204 -10.19 -1.62 19.76
N LEU A 205 -10.46 -0.32 19.59
CA LEU A 205 -9.84 0.76 20.37
C LEU A 205 -9.90 0.47 21.89
N PRO A 206 -8.86 0.83 22.66
CA PRO A 206 -8.87 0.77 24.11
C PRO A 206 -10.03 1.62 24.69
N LEU A 207 -10.80 1.01 25.59
CA LEU A 207 -11.89 1.70 26.30
C LEU A 207 -11.39 2.57 27.44
N LYS A 208 -10.22 2.23 28.00
CA LYS A 208 -9.57 2.92 29.12
C LYS A 208 -8.08 3.07 28.84
N PHE A 209 -7.51 4.14 29.38
CA PHE A 209 -6.10 4.50 29.24
C PHE A 209 -5.45 4.61 30.63
N ASP A 210 -5.83 3.74 31.57
CA ASP A 210 -5.23 3.67 32.90
C ASP A 210 -3.77 3.19 32.84
N GLU A 211 -3.42 2.47 31.78
CA GLU A 211 -2.10 2.00 31.40
C GLU A 211 -1.83 2.32 29.93
N TYR A 212 -0.56 2.32 29.52
CA TYR A 212 -0.19 2.58 28.12
C TYR A 212 -0.57 1.35 27.25
N PRO A 213 -1.52 1.47 26.31
CA PRO A 213 -2.06 0.31 25.62
C PRO A 213 -1.15 -0.18 24.49
N LYS A 214 -1.05 -1.51 24.35
CA LYS A 214 -0.50 -2.13 23.14
C LYS A 214 -1.57 -2.17 22.06
N ARG A 215 -1.19 -1.86 20.81
CA ARG A 215 -2.07 -2.07 19.65
C ARG A 215 -2.48 -3.53 19.50
N LYS A 216 -3.78 -3.77 19.33
CA LYS A 216 -4.31 -5.13 19.15
C LYS A 216 -4.03 -5.67 17.75
N SER A 217 -3.88 -4.79 16.77
CA SER A 217 -3.60 -5.11 15.38
C SER A 217 -2.12 -5.43 15.09
N ALA A 218 -1.24 -5.46 16.09
CA ALA A 218 0.21 -5.62 15.87
C ALA A 218 0.53 -6.87 15.02
N ASP A 219 -0.09 -7.99 15.39
CA ASP A 219 0.06 -9.32 14.76
C ASP A 219 -1.15 -9.70 13.88
N TYR A 220 -1.82 -8.69 13.33
CA TYR A 220 -2.98 -8.86 12.44
C TYR A 220 -2.56 -8.76 10.97
N SER A 221 -3.02 -9.69 10.14
CA SER A 221 -2.72 -9.74 8.70
C SER A 221 -4.01 -9.77 7.87
N HIS A 222 -3.89 -9.61 6.56
CA HIS A 222 -5.03 -9.81 5.67
C HIS A 222 -5.55 -11.25 5.65
N GLY A 223 -4.73 -12.23 6.01
CA GLY A 223 -5.22 -13.59 6.24
C GLY A 223 -6.22 -13.68 7.40
N ASP A 224 -6.07 -12.81 8.41
CA ASP A 224 -6.92 -12.82 9.60
C ASP A 224 -8.29 -12.14 9.35
N SER A 225 -8.41 -11.32 8.30
CA SER A 225 -9.60 -10.51 8.00
C SER A 225 -10.71 -11.24 7.24
N LEU A 226 -10.46 -12.48 6.79
CA LEU A 226 -11.40 -13.30 6.03
C LEU A 226 -12.70 -13.58 6.81
N LEU A 227 -13.83 -13.69 6.12
CA LEU A 227 -15.11 -14.06 6.75
C LEU A 227 -15.06 -15.44 7.41
N SER A 228 -14.25 -16.35 6.85
CA SER A 228 -14.02 -17.70 7.37
C SER A 228 -13.11 -17.77 8.60
N GLN A 229 -12.66 -16.64 9.15
CA GLN A 229 -11.85 -16.61 10.37
C GLN A 229 -12.60 -17.27 11.54
N THR A 230 -11.97 -18.27 12.17
CA THR A 230 -12.55 -19.04 13.28
C THR A 230 -12.17 -18.48 14.65
N LYS A 231 -11.06 -17.74 14.74
CA LYS A 231 -10.64 -17.07 15.98
C LYS A 231 -11.53 -15.86 16.26
N VAL A 232 -12.41 -16.00 17.25
CA VAL A 232 -13.42 -15.00 17.60
C VAL A 232 -12.78 -13.64 17.93
N ASP A 233 -11.65 -13.65 18.62
CA ASP A 233 -10.87 -12.47 19.00
C ASP A 233 -10.22 -11.74 17.81
N LYS A 234 -10.09 -12.39 16.66
CA LYS A 234 -9.53 -11.82 15.42
C LYS A 234 -10.58 -11.51 14.36
N LYS A 235 -11.85 -11.76 14.63
CA LYS A 235 -12.91 -11.62 13.63
C LYS A 235 -13.27 -10.15 13.43
N LEU A 236 -13.14 -9.66 12.19
CA LEU A 236 -13.67 -8.34 11.80
C LEU A 236 -15.20 -8.36 11.83
N GLN A 237 -15.78 -7.30 12.40
CA GLN A 237 -17.22 -7.16 12.59
C GLN A 237 -17.96 -6.59 11.37
N TRP A 238 -17.26 -6.38 10.25
CA TRP A 238 -17.90 -5.94 9.00
C TRP A 238 -18.81 -7.02 8.43
N SER A 239 -20.04 -6.61 8.14
CA SER A 239 -21.03 -7.37 7.40
C SER A 239 -20.58 -7.66 5.96
N VAL A 240 -21.28 -8.59 5.29
CA VAL A 240 -21.03 -8.91 3.87
C VAL A 240 -21.18 -7.65 2.99
N GLN A 241 -22.16 -6.81 3.28
CA GLN A 241 -22.42 -5.58 2.53
C GLN A 241 -21.30 -4.54 2.73
N GLU A 242 -20.75 -4.43 3.93
CA GLU A 242 -19.63 -3.50 4.20
C GLU A 242 -18.31 -3.97 3.60
N ARG A 243 -18.15 -5.29 3.40
CA ARG A 243 -16.99 -5.89 2.75
C ARG A 243 -17.04 -5.77 1.23
N ALA A 244 -18.24 -5.69 0.64
CA ALA A 244 -18.41 -5.59 -0.80
C ALA A 244 -17.69 -4.37 -1.38
N GLY A 245 -16.90 -4.61 -2.42
CA GLY A 245 -16.06 -3.62 -3.09
C GLY A 245 -14.84 -3.17 -2.28
N THR A 246 -14.47 -3.86 -1.20
CA THR A 246 -13.29 -3.53 -0.36
C THR A 246 -12.24 -4.63 -0.47
N VAL A 247 -11.07 -4.43 0.14
CA VAL A 247 -10.04 -5.48 0.18
C VAL A 247 -10.47 -6.72 0.99
N PHE A 248 -11.59 -6.66 1.70
CA PHE A 248 -12.15 -7.76 2.49
C PHE A 248 -13.28 -8.50 1.79
N GLU A 249 -13.56 -8.17 0.53
CA GLU A 249 -14.49 -8.95 -0.30
C GLU A 249 -13.93 -10.35 -0.52
N ASP A 250 -14.72 -11.35 -0.15
CA ASP A 250 -14.34 -12.75 -0.32
C ASP A 250 -14.17 -13.09 -1.81
N LYS A 251 -13.15 -13.91 -2.10
CA LYS A 251 -12.86 -14.42 -3.44
C LYS A 251 -12.54 -13.34 -4.49
N GLN A 252 -12.19 -12.13 -4.08
CA GLN A 252 -11.69 -11.11 -5.00
C GLN A 252 -10.39 -11.58 -5.67
N SER A 253 -10.41 -11.79 -6.99
CA SER A 253 -9.37 -12.48 -7.77
C SER A 253 -8.01 -11.81 -7.65
N ASP A 254 -8.00 -10.48 -7.73
CA ASP A 254 -6.78 -9.68 -7.76
C ASP A 254 -6.05 -9.68 -6.41
N VAL A 255 -6.84 -9.63 -5.32
CA VAL A 255 -6.33 -9.76 -3.95
C VAL A 255 -5.75 -11.16 -3.74
N LEU A 256 -6.44 -12.20 -4.21
CA LEU A 256 -5.95 -13.57 -4.12
C LEU A 256 -4.67 -13.78 -4.93
N LEU A 257 -4.61 -13.25 -6.16
CA LEU A 257 -3.42 -13.34 -7.03
C LEU A 257 -2.20 -12.71 -6.36
N ILE A 258 -2.30 -11.46 -5.90
CA ILE A 258 -1.17 -10.80 -5.20
C ILE A 258 -0.72 -11.58 -3.97
N LYS A 259 -1.65 -12.13 -3.19
CA LYS A 259 -1.28 -12.95 -2.02
C LYS A 259 -0.55 -14.22 -2.43
N LYS A 260 -0.97 -14.87 -3.51
CA LYS A 260 -0.32 -16.10 -4.01
C LYS A 260 1.07 -15.83 -4.57
N LEU A 261 1.21 -14.78 -5.38
CA LEU A 261 2.52 -14.36 -5.89
C LEU A 261 3.46 -13.96 -4.76
N ARG A 262 2.99 -13.15 -3.79
CA ARG A 262 3.79 -12.78 -2.62
C ARG A 262 4.21 -13.99 -1.79
N ASN A 263 3.30 -14.93 -1.53
CA ASN A 263 3.64 -16.14 -0.78
C ASN A 263 4.67 -16.98 -1.51
N HIS A 264 4.56 -17.10 -2.84
CA HIS A 264 5.55 -17.77 -3.66
C HIS A 264 6.93 -17.10 -3.51
N ILE A 265 7.01 -15.78 -3.71
CA ILE A 265 8.27 -15.02 -3.60
C ILE A 265 8.88 -15.13 -2.20
N VAL A 266 8.08 -14.98 -1.14
CA VAL A 266 8.60 -15.02 0.24
C VAL A 266 9.07 -16.41 0.67
N HIS A 267 8.41 -17.48 0.21
CA HIS A 267 8.78 -18.85 0.60
C HIS A 267 9.83 -19.48 -0.33
N ASN A 268 9.87 -19.10 -1.61
CA ASN A 268 10.78 -19.68 -2.60
C ASN A 268 11.90 -18.71 -3.05
N GLY A 269 11.90 -17.47 -2.55
CA GLY A 269 12.91 -16.45 -2.79
C GLY A 269 12.62 -15.53 -3.99
N PHE A 270 12.10 -16.09 -5.09
CA PHE A 270 11.95 -15.38 -6.37
C PHE A 270 10.63 -15.74 -7.06
N LEU A 271 10.20 -14.91 -8.03
CA LEU A 271 9.02 -15.20 -8.87
C LEU A 271 9.30 -16.31 -9.90
N ASP A 272 10.52 -16.33 -10.44
CA ASP A 272 11.01 -17.33 -11.38
C ASP A 272 12.44 -17.75 -10.95
N MET A 273 12.82 -18.99 -11.24
CA MET A 273 14.10 -19.55 -10.84
C MET A 273 15.30 -18.78 -11.42
N GLU A 274 15.16 -18.24 -12.62
CA GLU A 274 16.27 -17.64 -13.38
C GLU A 274 16.06 -16.13 -13.66
N ALA A 275 15.02 -15.52 -13.07
CA ALA A 275 14.62 -14.13 -13.32
C ALA A 275 14.55 -13.81 -14.83
N SER A 276 13.92 -14.72 -15.58
CA SER A 276 13.94 -14.71 -17.05
C SER A 276 13.22 -13.49 -17.63
N ILE A 277 13.82 -12.86 -18.64
CA ILE A 277 13.14 -11.90 -19.54
C ILE A 277 13.14 -12.48 -20.94
N TYR A 278 12.00 -12.35 -21.63
CA TYR A 278 11.85 -12.79 -23.00
C TYR A 278 11.82 -11.58 -23.92
N GLU A 279 12.52 -11.66 -25.05
CA GLU A 279 12.43 -10.70 -26.16
C GLU A 279 12.03 -11.42 -27.44
N ASN A 280 11.11 -10.83 -28.20
CA ASN A 280 10.83 -11.24 -29.56
C ASN A 280 11.30 -10.17 -30.54
N LYS A 281 12.15 -10.55 -31.50
CA LYS A 281 12.62 -9.68 -32.57
C LYS A 281 12.10 -10.11 -33.93
N GLU A 282 11.67 -9.13 -34.71
CA GLU A 282 11.32 -9.35 -36.11
C GLU A 282 12.05 -8.32 -36.98
N LYS A 283 12.75 -8.80 -38.01
CA LYS A 283 13.62 -8.01 -38.90
C LYS A 283 14.67 -7.20 -38.11
N GLY A 284 15.18 -7.79 -37.04
CA GLY A 284 16.16 -7.15 -36.14
C GLY A 284 15.58 -6.08 -35.20
N GLU A 285 14.28 -5.78 -35.27
CA GLU A 285 13.62 -4.83 -34.37
C GLU A 285 12.96 -5.56 -33.20
N LEU A 286 13.09 -5.02 -31.98
CA LEU A 286 12.38 -5.52 -30.81
C LEU A 286 10.88 -5.26 -30.97
N LYS A 287 10.08 -6.33 -31.03
CA LYS A 287 8.62 -6.24 -31.12
C LYS A 287 7.94 -6.31 -29.76
N GLU A 288 8.49 -7.11 -28.87
CA GLU A 288 8.02 -7.17 -27.49
C GLU A 288 9.10 -7.69 -26.55
N ARG A 289 8.94 -7.30 -25.29
CA ARG A 289 9.66 -7.81 -24.14
C ARG A 289 8.64 -8.14 -23.05
N PHE A 290 8.80 -9.28 -22.39
CA PHE A 290 7.86 -9.72 -21.37
C PHE A 290 8.50 -10.58 -20.29
N ILE A 291 7.81 -10.68 -19.16
CA ILE A 291 8.07 -11.60 -18.06
C ILE A 291 6.83 -12.46 -17.91
N LEU A 292 7.00 -13.78 -17.87
CA LEU A 292 5.90 -14.71 -17.71
C LEU A 292 5.44 -14.75 -16.24
N MET A 293 4.13 -14.83 -16.05
CA MET A 293 3.50 -15.13 -14.78
C MET A 293 3.22 -16.63 -14.71
N PRO A 294 3.47 -17.30 -13.58
CA PRO A 294 3.05 -18.68 -13.41
C PRO A 294 1.54 -18.83 -13.54
N ASP A 295 1.10 -19.95 -14.12
CA ASP A 295 -0.30 -20.30 -14.37
C ASP A 295 -1.11 -20.22 -13.07
N TYR A 296 -2.25 -19.55 -13.14
CA TYR A 296 -3.12 -19.28 -12.00
C TYR A 296 -4.55 -19.66 -12.34
N THR A 297 -5.08 -20.64 -11.62
CA THR A 297 -6.43 -21.18 -11.84
C THR A 297 -7.17 -21.27 -10.51
N GLU A 298 -8.44 -20.86 -10.48
CA GLU A 298 -9.33 -21.00 -9.32
C GLU A 298 -8.77 -20.49 -7.98
N GLY A 299 -7.99 -19.39 -8.00
CA GLY A 299 -7.47 -18.80 -6.76
C GLY A 299 -6.10 -19.33 -6.31
N GLN A 300 -5.45 -20.19 -7.08
CA GLN A 300 -4.18 -20.83 -6.74
C GLN A 300 -3.21 -20.80 -7.92
N LEU A 301 -1.91 -20.85 -7.62
CA LEU A 301 -0.92 -21.21 -8.65
C LEU A 301 -1.07 -22.69 -8.97
N ASP A 302 -1.06 -23.02 -10.25
CA ASP A 302 -1.14 -24.39 -10.72
C ASP A 302 0.05 -25.19 -10.16
N LYS A 303 -0.23 -26.42 -9.70
CA LYS A 303 0.77 -27.24 -9.05
C LYS A 303 0.66 -28.71 -9.42
N TYR A 304 1.81 -29.35 -9.55
CA TYR A 304 1.93 -30.81 -9.59
C TYR A 304 3.03 -31.25 -8.65
N LYS A 305 2.64 -31.93 -7.56
CA LYS A 305 3.52 -32.25 -6.43
C LYS A 305 4.21 -30.98 -5.90
N GLY A 306 5.53 -30.90 -5.99
CA GLY A 306 6.32 -29.73 -5.56
C GLY A 306 6.57 -28.68 -6.64
N ARG A 307 6.14 -28.90 -7.89
CA ARG A 307 6.33 -27.92 -8.98
C ARG A 307 5.15 -26.95 -9.03
N THR A 308 5.44 -25.67 -9.14
CA THR A 308 4.45 -24.56 -9.12
C THR A 308 4.67 -23.50 -10.21
N LEU A 309 5.72 -23.66 -11.02
CA LEU A 309 6.08 -22.75 -12.11
C LEU A 309 5.69 -23.37 -13.46
N PHE A 310 4.41 -23.30 -13.78
CA PHE A 310 3.86 -23.64 -15.09
C PHE A 310 3.52 -22.35 -15.83
N TYR A 311 3.62 -22.32 -17.15
CA TYR A 311 3.48 -21.08 -17.95
C TYR A 311 2.67 -21.33 -19.23
N SER A 312 1.79 -22.33 -19.21
CA SER A 312 1.00 -22.76 -20.37
C SER A 312 -0.03 -21.72 -20.82
N GLN A 313 -0.44 -20.80 -19.94
CA GLN A 313 -1.40 -19.75 -20.24
C GLN A 313 -0.78 -18.53 -20.97
N ASP A 314 0.55 -18.47 -21.11
CA ASP A 314 1.30 -17.35 -21.72
C ASP A 314 0.93 -15.96 -21.14
N VAL A 315 0.61 -15.92 -19.84
CA VAL A 315 0.25 -14.66 -19.18
C VAL A 315 1.52 -13.85 -18.91
N LYS A 316 1.56 -12.64 -19.46
CA LYS A 316 2.67 -11.70 -19.31
C LYS A 316 2.40 -10.75 -18.14
N ILE A 317 3.12 -10.90 -17.04
CA ILE A 317 2.84 -10.15 -15.80
C ILE A 317 2.96 -8.64 -16.00
N ASN A 318 3.91 -8.20 -16.82
CA ASN A 318 4.11 -6.79 -17.18
C ASN A 318 2.95 -6.18 -17.97
N LEU A 319 2.05 -6.98 -18.56
CA LEU A 319 0.86 -6.46 -19.24
C LEU A 319 -0.33 -6.30 -18.28
N ILE A 320 -0.49 -7.22 -17.32
CA ILE A 320 -1.61 -7.20 -16.37
C ILE A 320 -1.35 -6.30 -15.14
N LEU A 321 -0.08 -6.03 -14.83
CA LEU A 321 0.32 -5.33 -13.60
C LEU A 321 -0.39 -3.98 -13.38
N PRO A 322 -0.55 -3.09 -14.39
CA PRO A 322 -1.23 -1.82 -14.17
C PRO A 322 -2.69 -1.99 -13.74
N GLU A 323 -3.42 -2.90 -14.40
CA GLU A 323 -4.82 -3.19 -14.09
C GLU A 323 -5.00 -3.83 -12.72
N LEU A 324 -4.10 -4.76 -12.37
CA LEU A 324 -4.05 -5.38 -11.05
C LEU A 324 -3.88 -4.33 -9.95
N LEU A 325 -2.99 -3.36 -10.14
CA LEU A 325 -2.75 -2.28 -9.18
C LEU A 325 -3.90 -1.25 -9.13
N GLU A 326 -4.54 -0.93 -10.27
CA GLU A 326 -5.74 -0.09 -10.28
C GLU A 326 -6.86 -0.73 -9.44
N SER A 327 -7.13 -2.00 -9.67
CA SER A 327 -8.14 -2.76 -8.93
C SER A 327 -7.85 -2.76 -7.42
N ILE A 328 -6.64 -3.10 -7.01
CA ILE A 328 -6.27 -3.17 -5.59
C ILE A 328 -6.32 -1.80 -4.92
N THR A 329 -5.87 -0.74 -5.61
CA THR A 329 -5.94 0.62 -5.04
C THR A 329 -7.39 1.13 -4.98
N GLN A 330 -8.25 0.73 -5.90
CA GLN A 330 -9.68 1.01 -5.83
C GLN A 330 -10.34 0.33 -4.63
N LEU A 331 -10.04 -0.96 -4.41
CA LEU A 331 -10.51 -1.70 -3.24
C LEU A 331 -9.97 -1.07 -1.94
N GLY A 332 -8.69 -0.69 -1.91
CA GLY A 332 -8.05 -0.04 -0.77
C GLY A 332 -8.68 1.31 -0.43
N PHE A 333 -8.95 2.14 -1.43
CA PHE A 333 -9.68 3.39 -1.25
C PHE A 333 -11.07 3.17 -0.67
N ARG A 334 -11.83 2.21 -1.20
CA ARG A 334 -13.18 1.87 -0.70
C ARG A 334 -13.14 1.36 0.74
N THR A 335 -12.12 0.59 1.12
CA THR A 335 -11.91 0.17 2.52
C THR A 335 -11.78 1.38 3.44
N ILE A 336 -10.93 2.36 3.09
CA ILE A 336 -10.74 3.56 3.92
C ILE A 336 -12.00 4.43 3.90
N GLN A 337 -12.69 4.53 2.77
CA GLN A 337 -13.97 5.24 2.68
C GLN A 337 -15.03 4.64 3.61
N MET A 338 -15.10 3.31 3.70
CA MET A 338 -15.99 2.62 4.65
C MET A 338 -15.64 2.96 6.11
N LEU A 339 -14.34 3.02 6.44
CA LEU A 339 -13.88 3.46 7.75
C LEU A 339 -14.26 4.93 8.04
N VAL A 340 -14.08 5.82 7.07
CA VAL A 340 -14.50 7.23 7.17
C VAL A 340 -16.01 7.33 7.42
N ASN A 341 -16.82 6.58 6.67
CA ASN A 341 -18.27 6.52 6.84
C ASN A 341 -18.65 6.09 8.26
N LYS A 342 -18.01 5.04 8.79
CA LYS A 342 -18.22 4.56 10.16
C LYS A 342 -17.90 5.63 11.20
N GLU A 343 -16.74 6.30 11.09
CA GLU A 343 -16.35 7.33 12.06
C GLU A 343 -17.25 8.57 11.99
N VAL A 344 -17.69 8.99 10.81
CA VAL A 344 -18.59 10.14 10.71
C VAL A 344 -19.99 9.84 11.26
N ILE A 345 -20.51 8.61 11.07
CA ILE A 345 -21.76 8.18 11.72
C ILE A 345 -21.63 8.27 13.25
N LYS A 346 -20.50 7.82 13.81
CA LYS A 346 -20.19 7.92 15.24
C LYS A 346 -20.14 9.39 15.68
N ASN A 347 -19.29 10.21 15.06
CA ASN A 347 -19.04 11.60 15.47
C ASN A 347 -20.30 12.48 15.37
N LYS A 348 -21.09 12.29 14.31
CA LYS A 348 -22.33 13.06 14.09
C LYS A 348 -23.56 12.43 14.76
N LYS A 349 -23.41 11.34 15.50
CA LYS A 349 -24.50 10.62 16.19
C LYS A 349 -25.68 10.33 15.26
N LEU A 350 -25.38 9.87 14.03
CA LEU A 350 -26.38 9.58 12.99
C LEU A 350 -27.05 8.23 13.25
N ILE A 351 -27.98 8.21 14.21
CA ILE A 351 -28.69 6.99 14.63
C ILE A 351 -29.48 6.41 13.45
N GLY A 352 -29.33 5.10 13.21
CA GLY A 352 -30.09 4.36 12.20
C GLY A 352 -29.51 4.39 10.78
N PHE A 353 -28.47 5.19 10.52
CA PHE A 353 -27.79 5.21 9.22
C PHE A 353 -26.79 4.08 9.12
N LYS A 354 -26.77 3.36 7.99
CA LYS A 354 -25.72 2.38 7.71
C LYS A 354 -24.52 3.04 7.02
N PRO A 355 -23.29 2.61 7.31
CA PRO A 355 -22.10 3.09 6.61
C PRO A 355 -22.14 2.93 5.08
N THR A 356 -22.89 1.95 4.59
CA THR A 356 -23.10 1.68 3.15
C THR A 356 -24.08 2.64 2.48
N GLU A 357 -24.88 3.38 3.24
CA GLU A 357 -25.96 4.25 2.74
C GLU A 357 -25.55 5.72 2.66
N ILE A 358 -24.36 6.06 3.15
CA ILE A 358 -23.84 7.42 3.15
C ILE A 358 -22.65 7.56 2.19
N ASN A 359 -22.60 8.69 1.51
CA ASN A 359 -21.47 9.05 0.65
C ASN A 359 -20.84 10.33 1.19
N ILE A 360 -19.68 10.18 1.83
CA ILE A 360 -18.92 11.31 2.37
C ILE A 360 -17.94 11.79 1.32
N GLU A 361 -18.04 13.06 0.97
CA GLU A 361 -17.03 13.72 0.15
C GLU A 361 -15.75 13.88 0.98
N ILE A 362 -14.71 13.15 0.58
CA ILE A 362 -13.37 13.27 1.16
C ILE A 362 -12.69 14.47 0.49
N PRO A 363 -12.40 15.55 1.22
CA PRO A 363 -11.83 16.75 0.64
C PRO A 363 -10.41 16.49 0.09
N ASP A 364 -10.03 17.23 -0.95
CA ASP A 364 -8.62 17.25 -1.38
C ASP A 364 -7.79 18.09 -0.41
N LEU A 365 -7.07 17.43 0.49
CA LEU A 365 -6.31 18.08 1.55
C LEU A 365 -4.94 18.58 1.08
N ARG A 366 -4.57 18.35 -0.19
CA ARG A 366 -3.34 18.91 -0.76
C ARG A 366 -3.42 20.44 -0.84
N PRO A 367 -2.33 21.17 -0.57
CA PRO A 367 -2.26 22.61 -0.82
C PRO A 367 -2.72 22.93 -2.23
N TYR A 368 -3.51 24.01 -2.42
CA TYR A 368 -4.11 24.37 -3.72
C TYR A 368 -3.10 24.40 -4.88
N GLN A 369 -1.87 24.84 -4.60
CA GLN A 369 -0.75 24.90 -5.54
C GLN A 369 -0.25 23.50 -5.99
N LEU A 370 -0.41 22.48 -5.15
CA LEU A 370 -0.03 21.08 -5.41
C LEU A 370 -1.17 20.25 -6.00
N ARG A 371 -2.43 20.71 -5.93
CA ARG A 371 -3.59 19.98 -6.50
C ARG A 371 -3.51 19.78 -8.02
N LYS A 372 -2.75 20.63 -8.73
CA LYS A 372 -2.51 20.54 -10.17
C LYS A 372 -1.33 19.62 -10.55
N ASN A 373 -0.57 19.13 -9.58
CA ASN A 373 0.55 18.23 -9.81
C ASN A 373 0.11 16.79 -9.45
N PRO A 374 0.22 15.81 -10.35
CA PRO A 374 -0.16 14.41 -10.06
C PRO A 374 0.89 13.66 -9.21
N LEU A 375 1.75 14.39 -8.50
CA LEU A 375 2.70 13.84 -7.52
C LEU A 375 2.01 13.70 -6.15
#